data_AF-C0W0V4-F1
#
_entry.id   AF-C0W0V4-F1
#
_cell.length_a   1.000
_cell.length_b   1.000
_cell.length_c   1.000
_cell.angle_alpha   90.00
_cell.angle_beta   90.00
_cell.angle_gamma   90.00
#
_symmetry.space_group_name_H-M   'P 1'
#
loop_
_entity.id
_entity.type
_entity.pdbx_description
1 polymer ?
#
loop_
_entity_poly.entity_id
_entity_poly.type
_entity_poly.pdbx_seq_one_letter_code
_entity_poly.pdbx_strand_id
1 'polypeptide(L)'
;MKYQWITLNRQNEQKSFSESSYLKRLQVTKTLTLEFPREATPWEIHQAALATLTRLNIERSQKALFVSGSVAAGLYNVSTWKLQNTIRLITISSTAKKCGHFGVYKGFGSFATPFPTKVQRIYRQFPPQAFTEIAGFPTLHIEFLILDFLCQSDPLEAFTVADALARLRISGNRFNRKSLTGRFSDFKSDLVALAKEYLPQKHLKRVLGRIQLLDPFAESAAESVTRVTLLQLGVSTIKSQFPASFSGQTFFADFYLPDLNIILEVDGNGKYSKAEDITREKAREAFFLSIRV
;
A
#
# COMPACT_ATOMS: atom_id res chain seq x y z
N MET A 1 -11.30 0.28 -7.83
CA MET A 1 -11.06 0.80 -9.20
C MET A 1 -12.39 1.23 -9.80
N LYS A 2 -12.63 2.53 -10.04
CA LYS A 2 -13.94 3.05 -10.52
C LYS A 2 -13.88 3.80 -11.86
N TYR A 3 -12.81 3.65 -12.64
CA TYR A 3 -12.68 4.30 -13.95
C TYR A 3 -12.07 3.35 -14.97
N GLN A 4 -12.74 3.19 -16.11
CA GLN A 4 -12.18 2.57 -17.32
C GLN A 4 -11.22 3.58 -17.97
N TRP A 5 -9.99 3.16 -18.25
CA TRP A 5 -8.97 4.01 -18.87
C TRP A 5 -9.00 3.85 -20.39
N ILE A 6 -9.16 4.94 -21.13
CA ILE A 6 -9.07 4.94 -22.59
C ILE A 6 -7.60 5.11 -22.99
N THR A 7 -7.03 4.10 -23.66
CA THR A 7 -5.67 4.15 -24.22
C THR A 7 -5.77 4.56 -25.69
N LEU A 8 -5.25 5.74 -26.06
CA LEU A 8 -5.15 6.14 -27.47
C LEU A 8 -3.72 5.88 -27.98
N ASN A 9 -3.57 4.88 -28.85
CA ASN A 9 -2.34 4.68 -29.63
C ASN A 9 -2.31 5.67 -30.79
N ARG A 10 -1.20 6.41 -30.97
CA ARG A 10 -0.97 7.26 -32.15
C ARG A 10 -0.66 6.41 -33.39
N GLN A 11 -1.61 5.64 -33.89
CA GLN A 11 -1.66 5.26 -35.31
C GLN A 11 -3.13 5.14 -35.74
N ASN A 12 -3.57 6.12 -36.53
CA ASN A 12 -4.82 6.20 -37.29
C ASN A 12 -6.12 5.78 -36.58
N GLU A 13 -6.86 6.77 -36.08
CA GLU A 13 -8.31 6.83 -36.26
C GLU A 13 -8.81 8.26 -35.98
N GLN A 14 -9.19 8.99 -37.02
CA GLN A 14 -10.03 10.18 -36.91
C GLN A 14 -11.43 9.70 -36.54
N LYS A 15 -11.77 9.73 -35.25
CA LYS A 15 -13.16 9.81 -34.81
C LYS A 15 -13.40 11.20 -34.24
N SER A 16 -14.20 11.96 -34.97
CA SER A 16 -14.74 13.24 -34.55
C SER A 16 -15.61 13.04 -33.31
N PHE A 17 -15.12 13.50 -32.15
CA PHE A 17 -15.94 13.72 -30.97
C PHE A 17 -15.82 15.20 -30.57
N SER A 18 -16.98 15.78 -30.26
CA SER A 18 -17.23 17.19 -29.99
C SER A 18 -16.29 17.80 -28.96
N GLU A 19 -15.93 19.05 -29.19
CA GLU A 19 -14.99 19.86 -28.40
C GLU A 19 -15.40 20.04 -26.91
N SER A 20 -14.37 20.03 -26.07
CA SER A 20 -14.30 20.66 -24.73
C SER A 20 -15.03 20.00 -23.56
N SER A 21 -14.53 18.84 -23.12
CA SER A 21 -14.51 18.51 -21.68
C SER A 21 -13.05 18.55 -21.18
N TYR A 22 -12.81 19.27 -20.09
CA TYR A 22 -11.48 19.68 -19.62
C TYR A 22 -10.68 18.48 -19.08
N LEU A 23 -9.86 17.84 -19.92
CA LEU A 23 -9.01 16.71 -19.55
C LEU A 23 -7.61 17.15 -19.11
N LYS A 24 -7.10 16.57 -18.02
CA LYS A 24 -5.67 16.60 -17.68
C LYS A 24 -4.94 15.62 -18.58
N ARG A 25 -3.94 16.10 -19.34
CA ARG A 25 -3.12 15.26 -20.22
C ARG A 25 -1.74 15.01 -19.61
N LEU A 26 -1.28 13.77 -19.68
CA LEU A 26 0.00 13.35 -19.17
C LEU A 26 0.74 12.50 -20.20
N GLN A 27 1.83 13.02 -20.74
CA GLN A 27 2.73 12.22 -21.57
C GLN A 27 3.54 11.27 -20.69
N VAL A 28 3.49 9.96 -20.97
CA VAL A 28 4.20 8.93 -20.20
C VAL A 28 5.36 8.30 -20.99
N THR A 29 5.28 8.31 -22.33
CA THR A 29 6.39 7.98 -23.23
C THR A 29 6.40 8.91 -24.44
N LYS A 30 7.42 8.81 -25.31
CA LYS A 30 7.45 9.60 -26.56
C LYS A 30 6.19 9.45 -27.42
N THR A 31 5.54 8.29 -27.37
CA THR A 31 4.41 7.94 -28.25
C THR A 31 3.08 7.78 -27.51
N LEU A 32 3.07 7.88 -26.18
CA LEU A 32 1.88 7.61 -25.37
C LEU A 32 1.58 8.75 -24.40
N THR A 33 0.32 9.21 -24.46
CA THR A 33 -0.27 10.22 -23.58
C THR A 33 -1.53 9.62 -22.95
N LEU A 34 -1.67 9.81 -21.64
CA LEU A 34 -2.86 9.45 -20.87
C LEU A 34 -3.72 10.70 -20.67
N GLU A 35 -5.03 10.52 -20.71
CA GLU A 35 -6.01 11.58 -20.45
C GLU A 35 -6.83 11.24 -19.20
N PHE A 36 -7.05 12.24 -18.36
CA PHE A 36 -7.73 12.10 -17.07
C PHE A 36 -8.81 13.16 -16.92
N PRO A 37 -9.93 12.85 -16.23
CA PRO A 37 -10.88 13.86 -15.79
C PRO A 37 -10.22 14.94 -14.91
N ARG A 38 -10.79 16.15 -14.86
CA ARG A 38 -10.22 17.28 -14.10
C ARG A 38 -10.16 16.98 -12.60
N GLU A 39 -11.14 16.25 -12.10
CA GLU A 39 -11.30 15.81 -10.71
C GLU A 39 -10.31 14.73 -10.30
N ALA A 40 -9.64 14.07 -11.25
CA ALA A 40 -8.65 13.04 -10.95
C ALA A 40 -7.56 13.62 -10.04
N THR A 41 -7.36 12.96 -8.91
CA THR A 41 -6.38 13.35 -7.91
C THR A 41 -4.96 13.11 -8.42
N PRO A 42 -3.95 13.85 -7.93
CA PRO A 42 -2.55 13.57 -8.28
C PRO A 42 -2.15 12.11 -8.03
N TRP A 43 -2.72 11.47 -7.00
CA TRP A 43 -2.49 10.08 -6.68
C TRP A 43 -3.01 9.12 -7.75
N GLU A 44 -4.26 9.29 -8.18
CA GLU A 44 -4.85 8.46 -9.23
C GLU A 44 -4.09 8.58 -10.55
N ILE A 45 -3.70 9.80 -10.91
CA ILE A 45 -2.91 10.07 -12.12
C ILE A 45 -1.55 9.37 -12.04
N HIS A 46 -0.86 9.47 -10.90
CA HIS A 46 0.42 8.82 -10.67
C HIS A 46 0.33 7.29 -10.75
N GLN A 47 -0.66 6.70 -10.08
CA GLN A 47 -0.85 5.25 -10.08
C GLN A 47 -1.18 4.72 -11.48
N ALA A 48 -2.04 5.42 -12.23
CA ALA A 48 -2.36 5.06 -13.61
C ALA A 48 -1.14 5.16 -14.53
N ALA A 49 -0.31 6.20 -14.36
CA ALA A 49 0.93 6.35 -15.11
C ALA A 49 1.90 5.19 -14.85
N LEU A 50 2.12 4.83 -13.58
CA LEU A 50 2.99 3.71 -13.23
C LEU A 50 2.43 2.36 -13.70
N ALA A 51 1.13 2.11 -13.57
CA ALA A 51 0.50 0.90 -14.07
C ALA A 51 0.67 0.77 -15.59
N THR A 52 0.49 1.87 -16.32
CA THR A 52 0.70 1.91 -17.77
C THR A 52 2.14 1.59 -18.15
N LEU A 53 3.10 2.26 -17.52
CA LEU A 53 4.53 2.00 -17.76
C LEU A 53 4.95 0.59 -17.34
N THR A 54 4.32 0.02 -16.32
CA THR A 54 4.51 -1.36 -15.86
C THR A 54 4.03 -2.34 -16.93
N ARG A 55 2.83 -2.13 -17.48
CA ARG A 55 2.26 -2.97 -18.55
C ARG A 55 3.16 -2.99 -19.78
N LEU A 56 3.61 -1.81 -20.23
CA LEU A 56 4.56 -1.71 -21.33
C LEU A 56 5.90 -2.42 -21.06
N ASN A 57 6.36 -2.44 -19.80
CA ASN A 57 7.57 -3.18 -19.42
C ASN A 57 7.38 -4.70 -19.49
N ILE A 58 6.19 -5.19 -19.15
CA ILE A 58 5.86 -6.62 -19.21
C ILE A 58 5.69 -7.04 -20.68
N GLU A 59 4.88 -6.32 -21.46
CA GLU A 59 4.60 -6.62 -22.88
C GLU A 59 5.87 -6.61 -23.75
N ARG A 60 6.83 -5.73 -23.45
CA ARG A 60 8.12 -5.66 -24.19
C ARG A 60 9.17 -6.64 -23.69
N SER A 61 8.91 -7.37 -22.61
CA SER A 61 9.85 -8.30 -22.02
C SER A 61 9.67 -9.69 -22.59
N GLN A 62 10.77 -10.32 -23.02
CA GLN A 62 10.80 -11.75 -23.37
C GLN A 62 10.91 -12.66 -22.13
N LYS A 63 10.98 -12.08 -20.93
CA LYS A 63 11.04 -12.80 -19.65
C LYS A 63 9.71 -12.67 -18.91
N ALA A 64 9.34 -13.72 -18.18
CA ALA A 64 8.29 -13.65 -17.17
C ALA A 64 8.65 -12.61 -16.09
N LEU A 65 7.78 -11.60 -15.96
CA LEU A 65 7.88 -10.50 -15.00
C LEU A 65 6.56 -10.40 -14.24
N PHE A 66 6.65 -10.27 -12.93
CA PHE A 66 5.50 -10.16 -12.03
C PHE A 66 5.58 -8.84 -11.27
N VAL A 67 4.46 -8.13 -11.15
CA VAL A 67 4.37 -6.83 -10.50
C VAL A 67 4.58 -6.97 -9.00
N SER A 68 5.37 -6.06 -8.42
CA SER A 68 5.53 -5.86 -6.96
C SER A 68 5.55 -4.35 -6.65
N GLY A 69 5.80 -3.98 -5.40
CA GLY A 69 5.91 -2.59 -4.96
C GLY A 69 4.58 -1.84 -5.02
N SER A 70 4.64 -0.53 -5.22
CA SER A 70 3.47 0.36 -5.13
C SER A 70 2.38 0.02 -6.14
N VAL A 71 2.73 -0.43 -7.35
CA VAL A 71 1.75 -0.85 -8.36
C VAL A 71 1.00 -2.09 -7.89
N ALA A 72 1.70 -3.10 -7.35
CA ALA A 72 1.04 -4.29 -6.79
C ALA A 72 0.18 -3.97 -5.57
N ALA A 73 0.64 -3.07 -4.68
CA ALA A 73 -0.18 -2.59 -3.56
C ALA A 73 -1.48 -1.95 -4.07
N GLY A 74 -1.39 -1.11 -5.12
CA GLY A 74 -2.55 -0.51 -5.77
C GLY A 74 -3.51 -1.53 -6.40
N LEU A 75 -3.01 -2.64 -6.96
CA LEU A 75 -3.87 -3.73 -7.46
C LEU A 75 -4.72 -4.36 -6.35
N TYR A 76 -4.17 -4.45 -5.13
CA TYR A 76 -4.89 -4.89 -3.93
C TYR A 76 -5.70 -3.77 -3.25
N ASN A 77 -5.79 -2.58 -3.88
CA ASN A 77 -6.46 -1.40 -3.32
C ASN A 77 -5.87 -0.97 -1.95
N VAL A 78 -4.55 -1.14 -1.79
CA VAL A 78 -3.80 -0.74 -0.60
C VAL A 78 -2.97 0.51 -0.91
N SER A 79 -3.03 1.49 0.00
CA SER A 79 -2.22 2.72 -0.08
C SER A 79 -0.77 2.47 0.33
N THR A 80 0.17 3.21 -0.27
CA THR A 80 1.57 3.22 0.19
C THR A 80 1.85 4.43 1.07
N TRP A 81 2.97 4.41 1.81
CA TRP A 81 3.35 5.51 2.69
C TRP A 81 3.75 6.75 1.89
N LYS A 82 4.48 6.55 0.80
CA LYS A 82 4.95 7.64 -0.05
C LYS A 82 4.69 7.37 -1.51
N LEU A 83 4.60 8.45 -2.28
CA LEU A 83 4.56 8.41 -3.73
C LEU A 83 5.91 7.87 -4.25
N GLN A 84 5.92 6.64 -4.76
CA GLN A 84 7.13 6.08 -5.37
C GLN A 84 7.12 6.31 -6.87
N ASN A 85 8.20 6.84 -7.46
CA ASN A 85 8.39 6.82 -8.92
C ASN A 85 9.26 5.63 -9.34
N THR A 86 8.91 4.43 -8.87
CA THR A 86 9.65 3.20 -9.15
C THR A 86 8.69 2.05 -9.46
N ILE A 87 8.94 1.39 -10.58
CA ILE A 87 8.30 0.13 -10.96
C ILE A 87 9.16 -1.01 -10.42
N ARG A 88 8.58 -1.88 -9.60
CA ARG A 88 9.25 -3.07 -9.08
C ARG A 88 8.65 -4.31 -9.74
N LEU A 89 9.51 -5.14 -10.28
CA LEU A 89 9.14 -6.39 -10.95
C LEU A 89 9.93 -7.54 -10.33
N ILE A 90 9.25 -8.63 -10.00
CA ILE A 90 9.87 -9.90 -9.67
C ILE A 90 10.16 -10.67 -10.96
N THR A 91 11.30 -11.34 -11.01
CA THR A 91 11.62 -12.31 -12.06
C THR A 91 12.11 -13.61 -11.42
N ILE A 92 11.79 -14.72 -12.08
CA ILE A 92 12.25 -16.07 -11.72
C ILE A 92 13.47 -16.50 -12.54
N SER A 93 13.97 -15.64 -13.44
CA SER A 93 15.20 -15.88 -14.20
C SER A 93 16.41 -15.33 -13.44
N SER A 94 17.40 -16.18 -13.18
CA SER A 94 18.61 -15.90 -12.38
C SER A 94 19.56 -14.86 -12.99
N THR A 95 19.29 -14.40 -14.23
CA THR A 95 20.05 -13.34 -14.89
C THR A 95 19.70 -11.96 -14.33
N ALA A 96 20.20 -11.76 -13.11
CA ALA A 96 20.51 -10.57 -12.33
C ALA A 96 19.56 -9.37 -12.30
N LYS A 97 19.53 -8.75 -11.12
CA LYS A 97 18.89 -7.47 -10.81
C LYS A 97 19.28 -6.41 -11.85
N LYS A 98 18.36 -6.07 -12.74
CA LYS A 98 18.53 -4.94 -13.66
C LYS A 98 17.77 -3.76 -13.09
N CYS A 99 18.52 -2.70 -12.76
CA CYS A 99 17.95 -1.39 -12.55
C CYS A 99 18.09 -0.61 -13.85
N GLY A 100 17.02 0.03 -14.27
CA GLY A 100 17.01 0.90 -15.44
C GLY A 100 16.05 2.06 -15.25
N HIS A 101 15.88 2.83 -16.30
CA HIS A 101 14.91 3.92 -16.37
C HIS A 101 14.01 3.68 -17.58
N PHE A 102 12.72 3.93 -17.46
CA PHE A 102 11.76 3.72 -18.53
C PHE A 102 10.65 4.77 -18.48
N GLY A 103 10.29 5.32 -19.64
CA GLY A 103 9.31 6.39 -19.72
C GLY A 103 9.76 7.67 -19.03
N VAL A 104 8.90 8.67 -19.06
CA VAL A 104 9.08 9.94 -18.35
C VAL A 104 7.75 10.27 -17.72
N TYR A 105 7.72 10.37 -16.39
CA TYR A 105 6.55 10.84 -15.66
C TYR A 105 6.87 12.18 -15.02
N LYS A 106 6.11 13.21 -15.38
CA LYS A 106 6.13 14.51 -14.73
C LYS A 106 5.16 14.44 -13.56
N GLY A 107 5.66 14.44 -12.33
CA GLY A 107 4.82 14.65 -11.15
C GLY A 107 4.05 15.99 -11.27
N PHE A 108 2.90 16.12 -10.63
CA PHE A 108 2.13 17.37 -10.64
C PHE A 108 2.86 18.48 -9.86
N GLY A 109 3.20 19.59 -10.53
CA GLY A 109 3.83 20.78 -9.93
C GLY A 109 4.49 21.72 -10.97
N SER A 110 4.49 23.03 -10.71
CA SER A 110 4.93 24.08 -11.66
C SER A 110 6.42 24.04 -12.03
N PHE A 111 7.25 23.28 -11.28
CA PHE A 111 8.70 23.17 -11.48
C PHE A 111 9.22 21.72 -11.54
N ALA A 112 8.34 20.73 -11.75
CA ALA A 112 8.77 19.34 -11.79
C ALA A 112 9.57 19.04 -13.06
N THR A 113 10.89 18.90 -12.92
CA THR A 113 11.77 18.34 -13.95
C THR A 113 11.32 16.92 -14.26
N PRO A 114 11.20 16.52 -15.53
CA PRO A 114 10.82 15.15 -15.88
C PRO A 114 11.87 14.15 -15.38
N PHE A 115 11.52 13.37 -14.36
CA PHE A 115 12.38 12.26 -13.90
C PHE A 115 11.93 10.97 -14.57
N PRO A 116 12.83 10.24 -15.22
CA PRO A 116 12.46 8.97 -15.83
C PRO A 116 12.13 7.96 -14.73
N THR A 117 11.07 7.17 -14.93
CA THR A 117 10.61 6.21 -13.91
C THR A 117 11.64 5.10 -13.75
N LYS A 118 12.08 4.84 -12.52
CA LYS A 118 13.05 3.79 -12.22
C LYS A 118 12.37 2.43 -12.36
N VAL A 119 12.97 1.50 -13.08
CA VAL A 119 12.52 0.11 -13.17
C VAL A 119 13.52 -0.78 -12.44
N GLN A 120 13.05 -1.48 -11.41
CA GLN A 120 13.83 -2.43 -10.62
C GLN A 120 13.32 -3.84 -10.86
N ARG A 121 14.16 -4.70 -11.42
CA ARG A 121 13.89 -6.13 -11.52
C ARG A 121 14.61 -6.87 -10.42
N ILE A 122 13.90 -7.74 -9.71
CA ILE A 122 14.39 -8.43 -8.53
C ILE A 122 14.19 -9.92 -8.73
N TYR A 123 15.27 -10.66 -8.68
CA TYR A 123 15.22 -12.11 -8.69
C TYR A 123 14.63 -12.65 -7.38
N ARG A 124 13.64 -13.54 -7.50
CA ARG A 124 13.10 -14.37 -6.42
C ARG A 124 12.88 -15.78 -6.97
N GLN A 125 13.25 -16.77 -6.16
CA GLN A 125 12.94 -18.17 -6.44
C GLN A 125 11.62 -18.54 -5.75
N PHE A 126 10.57 -17.77 -6.06
CA PHE A 126 9.24 -18.06 -5.54
C PHE A 126 8.59 -19.20 -6.31
N PRO A 127 7.75 -20.01 -5.64
CA PRO A 127 7.09 -21.14 -6.26
C PRO A 127 5.91 -20.66 -7.15
N PRO A 128 5.36 -21.50 -8.03
CA PRO A 128 4.25 -21.10 -8.91
C PRO A 128 3.05 -20.49 -8.18
N GLN A 129 2.70 -21.02 -6.99
CA GLN A 129 1.60 -20.50 -6.15
C GLN A 129 1.86 -19.11 -5.55
N ALA A 130 3.06 -18.54 -5.73
CA ALA A 130 3.32 -17.16 -5.34
C ALA A 130 2.74 -16.13 -6.30
N PHE A 131 2.33 -16.55 -7.49
CA PHE A 131 1.92 -15.67 -8.57
C PHE A 131 0.43 -15.77 -8.84
N THR A 132 -0.18 -14.64 -9.16
CA THR A 132 -1.60 -14.50 -9.49
C THR A 132 -1.78 -13.44 -10.57
N GLU A 133 -3.01 -13.22 -11.03
CA GLU A 133 -3.35 -12.15 -11.95
C GLU A 133 -4.46 -11.27 -11.35
N ILE A 134 -4.25 -9.95 -11.34
CA ILE A 134 -5.25 -8.98 -10.91
C ILE A 134 -5.37 -7.91 -11.98
N ALA A 135 -6.58 -7.72 -12.51
CA ALA A 135 -6.87 -6.73 -13.55
C ALA A 135 -5.92 -6.84 -14.78
N GLY A 136 -5.59 -8.07 -15.19
CA GLY A 136 -4.67 -8.34 -16.31
C GLY A 136 -3.19 -8.15 -16.00
N PHE A 137 -2.81 -7.87 -14.74
CA PHE A 137 -1.41 -7.79 -14.33
C PHE A 137 -0.97 -9.07 -13.63
N PRO A 138 0.09 -9.75 -14.11
CA PRO A 138 0.72 -10.82 -13.35
C PRO A 138 1.40 -10.21 -12.11
N THR A 139 1.02 -10.64 -10.91
CA THR A 139 1.46 -10.06 -9.64
C THR A 139 1.69 -11.16 -8.59
N LEU A 140 2.14 -10.77 -7.40
CA LEU A 140 2.31 -11.68 -6.27
C LEU A 140 1.01 -11.89 -5.50
N HIS A 141 0.76 -13.12 -5.02
CA HIS A 141 -0.19 -13.38 -3.95
C HIS A 141 0.17 -12.58 -2.68
N ILE A 142 -0.83 -12.30 -1.83
CA ILE A 142 -0.71 -11.39 -0.68
C ILE A 142 0.47 -11.77 0.23
N GLU A 143 0.64 -13.06 0.53
CA GLU A 143 1.70 -13.59 1.37
C GLU A 143 3.09 -13.18 0.86
N PHE A 144 3.33 -13.39 -0.43
CA PHE A 144 4.61 -13.09 -1.06
C PHE A 144 4.82 -11.60 -1.28
N LEU A 145 3.75 -10.83 -1.49
CA LEU A 145 3.81 -9.38 -1.56
C LEU A 145 4.19 -8.78 -0.21
N ILE A 146 3.60 -9.27 0.89
CA ILE A 146 4.01 -8.92 2.27
C ILE A 146 5.50 -9.19 2.45
N LEU A 147 5.97 -10.40 2.12
CA LEU A 147 7.38 -10.76 2.25
C LEU A 147 8.31 -9.86 1.41
N ASP A 148 7.92 -9.46 0.19
CA ASP A 148 8.72 -8.54 -0.61
C ASP A 148 8.77 -7.12 -0.02
N PHE A 149 7.67 -6.61 0.55
CA PHE A 149 7.65 -5.34 1.28
C PHE A 149 8.50 -5.39 2.55
N LEU A 150 8.39 -6.48 3.33
CA LEU A 150 9.19 -6.65 4.54
C LEU A 150 10.70 -6.76 4.25
N CYS A 151 11.11 -7.13 3.04
CA CYS A 151 12.51 -7.10 2.61
C CYS A 151 13.07 -5.67 2.40
N GLN A 152 12.21 -4.68 2.16
CA GLN A 152 12.63 -3.32 1.79
C GLN A 152 13.34 -2.59 2.94
N SER A 153 14.18 -1.62 2.62
CA SER A 153 14.95 -0.88 3.63
C SER A 153 14.08 0.08 4.43
N ASP A 154 13.13 0.75 3.78
CA ASP A 154 12.22 1.71 4.41
C ASP A 154 11.18 0.99 5.26
N PRO A 155 11.23 1.10 6.61
CA PRO A 155 10.28 0.43 7.49
C PRO A 155 8.88 1.02 7.41
N LEU A 156 8.74 2.33 7.17
CA LEU A 156 7.41 2.98 7.13
C LEU A 156 6.62 2.46 5.92
N GLU A 157 7.26 2.41 4.75
CA GLU A 157 6.66 1.82 3.56
C GLU A 157 6.36 0.33 3.75
N ALA A 158 7.30 -0.42 4.34
CA ALA A 158 7.17 -1.86 4.52
C ALA A 158 5.94 -2.21 5.39
N PHE A 159 5.79 -1.56 6.54
CA PHE A 159 4.70 -1.84 7.47
C PHE A 159 3.36 -1.26 7.00
N THR A 160 3.33 -0.05 6.43
CA THR A 160 2.08 0.53 5.89
C THR A 160 1.39 -0.41 4.91
N VAL A 161 2.14 -1.01 3.99
CA VAL A 161 1.57 -1.93 3.01
C VAL A 161 1.34 -3.31 3.62
N ALA A 162 2.30 -3.83 4.40
CA ALA A 162 2.18 -5.17 4.97
C ALA A 162 1.04 -5.32 5.99
N ASP A 163 0.81 -4.31 6.84
CA ASP A 163 -0.29 -4.29 7.82
C ASP A 163 -1.64 -4.26 7.10
N ALA A 164 -1.78 -3.42 6.07
CA ALA A 164 -2.99 -3.36 5.25
C ALA A 164 -3.27 -4.66 4.49
N LEU A 165 -2.24 -5.28 3.90
CA LEU A 165 -2.36 -6.57 3.23
C LEU A 165 -2.70 -7.70 4.21
N ALA A 166 -2.08 -7.72 5.40
CA ALA A 166 -2.39 -8.69 6.44
C ALA A 166 -3.85 -8.56 6.90
N ARG A 167 -4.33 -7.32 7.10
CA ARG A 167 -5.73 -7.03 7.42
C ARG A 167 -6.68 -7.54 6.34
N LEU A 168 -6.38 -7.29 5.06
CA LEU A 168 -7.18 -7.83 3.94
C LEU A 168 -7.23 -9.37 3.99
N ARG A 169 -6.07 -10.01 4.20
CA ARG A 169 -5.93 -11.47 4.17
C ARG A 169 -6.66 -12.19 5.30
N ILE A 170 -6.73 -11.59 6.49
CA ILE A 170 -7.44 -12.16 7.63
C ILE A 170 -8.87 -11.62 7.76
N SER A 171 -9.32 -10.79 6.83
CA SER A 171 -10.60 -10.06 6.92
C SER A 171 -10.75 -9.34 8.26
N GLY A 172 -9.73 -8.54 8.58
CA GLY A 172 -9.62 -7.81 9.85
C GLY A 172 -10.81 -6.90 10.09
N ASN A 173 -11.36 -6.99 11.29
CA ASN A 173 -12.48 -6.20 11.78
C ASN A 173 -12.34 -6.03 13.29
N ARG A 174 -12.18 -4.78 13.76
CA ARG A 174 -11.98 -4.45 15.19
C ARG A 174 -13.02 -5.06 16.14
N PHE A 175 -14.25 -5.29 15.70
CA PHE A 175 -15.31 -5.90 16.51
C PHE A 175 -15.09 -7.40 16.79
N ASN A 176 -14.24 -8.10 16.00
CA ASN A 176 -13.99 -9.53 16.10
C ASN A 176 -12.58 -9.89 16.62
N ARG A 177 -12.02 -9.06 17.51
CA ARG A 177 -10.61 -9.13 17.95
C ARG A 177 -10.16 -10.52 18.43
N LYS A 178 -10.99 -11.24 19.21
CA LYS A 178 -10.64 -12.56 19.76
C LYS A 178 -10.42 -13.59 18.64
N SER A 179 -11.36 -13.68 17.70
CA SER A 179 -11.25 -14.57 16.52
C SER A 179 -10.09 -14.17 15.61
N LEU A 180 -9.84 -12.86 15.47
CA LEU A 180 -8.74 -12.35 14.64
C LEU A 180 -7.37 -12.67 15.20
N THR A 181 -7.21 -12.66 16.53
CA THR A 181 -5.92 -12.91 17.16
C THR A 181 -5.40 -14.31 16.84
N GLY A 182 -6.28 -15.33 16.89
CA GLY A 182 -5.93 -16.71 16.51
C GLY A 182 -5.55 -16.82 15.02
N ARG A 183 -6.45 -16.39 14.13
CA ARG A 183 -6.19 -16.41 12.68
C ARG A 183 -4.93 -15.65 12.27
N PHE A 184 -4.63 -14.55 12.94
CA PHE A 184 -3.43 -13.78 12.69
C PHE A 184 -2.17 -14.49 13.19
N SER A 185 -2.25 -15.21 14.30
CA SER A 185 -1.14 -16.04 14.79
C SER A 185 -0.78 -17.14 13.80
N ASP A 186 -1.79 -17.83 13.26
CA ASP A 186 -1.62 -18.86 12.23
C ASP A 186 -1.00 -18.24 10.97
N PHE A 187 -1.57 -17.12 10.51
CA PHE A 187 -1.07 -16.40 9.36
C PHE A 187 0.40 -15.94 9.50
N LYS A 188 0.80 -15.46 10.69
CA LYS A 188 2.22 -15.13 10.97
C LYS A 188 3.11 -16.37 10.88
N SER A 189 2.63 -17.52 11.34
CA SER A 189 3.38 -18.77 11.28
C SER A 189 3.60 -19.22 9.83
N ASP A 190 2.57 -19.09 8.98
CA ASP A 190 2.66 -19.34 7.54
C ASP A 190 3.67 -18.40 6.87
N LEU A 191 3.62 -17.09 7.18
CA LEU A 191 4.59 -16.11 6.66
C LEU A 191 6.03 -16.45 7.08
N VAL A 192 6.23 -16.93 8.32
CA VAL A 192 7.55 -17.36 8.81
C VAL A 192 8.04 -18.57 8.03
N ALA A 193 7.19 -19.57 7.78
CA ALA A 193 7.54 -20.74 6.98
C ALA A 193 7.94 -20.35 5.55
N LEU A 194 7.09 -19.56 4.88
CA LEU A 194 7.36 -19.04 3.53
C LEU A 194 8.64 -18.19 3.47
N ALA A 195 8.90 -17.36 4.49
CA ALA A 195 10.10 -16.55 4.57
C ALA A 195 11.37 -17.42 4.64
N LYS A 196 11.36 -18.46 5.48
CA LYS A 196 12.50 -19.38 5.63
C LYS A 196 12.77 -20.18 4.37
N GLU A 197 11.72 -20.57 3.65
CA GLU A 197 11.83 -21.38 2.44
C GLU A 197 12.32 -20.57 1.25
N TYR A 198 11.78 -19.37 1.04
CA TYR A 198 11.95 -18.67 -0.25
C TYR A 198 12.75 -17.37 -0.22
N LEU A 199 13.03 -16.80 0.96
CA LEU A 199 13.78 -15.55 1.02
C LEU A 199 15.29 -15.78 1.11
N PRO A 200 16.09 -14.91 0.45
CA PRO A 200 17.54 -14.96 0.62
C PRO A 200 17.95 -14.70 2.07
N GLN A 201 18.97 -15.42 2.55
CA GLN A 201 19.49 -15.35 3.92
C GLN A 201 19.74 -13.92 4.42
N LYS A 202 20.25 -13.03 3.56
CA LYS A 202 20.51 -11.62 3.90
C LYS A 202 19.27 -10.81 4.30
N HIS A 203 18.07 -11.24 3.93
CA HIS A 203 16.82 -10.59 4.30
C HIS A 203 16.11 -11.28 5.47
N LEU A 204 16.44 -12.55 5.72
CA LEU A 204 15.69 -13.42 6.63
C LEU A 204 15.60 -12.85 8.05
N LYS A 205 16.72 -12.46 8.67
CA LYS A 205 16.72 -11.86 10.02
C LYS A 205 15.79 -10.66 10.12
N ARG A 206 15.84 -9.75 9.14
CA ARG A 206 14.98 -8.55 9.09
C ARG A 206 13.52 -8.93 8.96
N VAL A 207 13.20 -9.81 8.01
CA VAL A 207 11.82 -10.18 7.72
C VAL A 207 11.19 -10.92 8.89
N LEU A 208 11.90 -11.87 9.50
CA LEU A 208 11.41 -12.58 10.67
C LEU A 208 11.12 -11.63 11.84
N GLY A 209 12.01 -10.68 12.11
CA GLY A 209 11.78 -9.65 13.12
C GLY A 209 10.57 -8.77 12.81
N ARG A 210 10.38 -8.40 11.53
CA ARG A 210 9.24 -7.57 11.11
C ARG A 210 7.91 -8.32 11.11
N ILE A 211 7.87 -9.62 10.80
CA ILE A 211 6.65 -10.43 10.88
C ILE A 211 6.08 -10.39 12.31
N GLN A 212 6.94 -10.41 13.33
CA GLN A 212 6.49 -10.31 14.73
C GLN A 212 5.86 -8.97 15.08
N LEU A 213 6.23 -7.91 14.35
CA LEU A 213 5.75 -6.55 14.55
C LEU A 213 4.61 -6.18 13.62
N LEU A 214 4.11 -7.09 12.78
CA LEU A 214 2.94 -6.83 11.95
C LEU A 214 1.70 -6.60 12.81
N ASP A 215 0.83 -5.71 12.35
CA ASP A 215 -0.40 -5.35 13.03
C ASP A 215 -1.58 -5.25 12.06
N PRO A 216 -2.47 -6.24 12.02
CA PRO A 216 -3.61 -6.24 11.10
C PRO A 216 -4.77 -5.37 11.63
N PHE A 217 -4.61 -4.74 12.79
CA PHE A 217 -5.61 -3.83 13.35
C PHE A 217 -5.39 -2.39 12.92
N ALA A 218 -4.24 -2.04 12.33
CA ALA A 218 -4.04 -0.70 11.76
C ALA A 218 -5.03 -0.47 10.61
N GLU A 219 -5.95 0.49 10.80
CA GLU A 219 -7.04 0.72 9.87
C GLU A 219 -6.68 1.68 8.73
N SER A 220 -5.59 2.42 8.89
CA SER A 220 -5.08 3.39 7.93
C SER A 220 -3.55 3.33 7.78
N ALA A 221 -3.07 3.96 6.70
CA ALA A 221 -1.63 4.16 6.49
C ALA A 221 -1.01 5.05 7.60
N ALA A 222 -1.77 6.03 8.08
CA ALA A 222 -1.34 6.92 9.15
C ALA A 222 -1.17 6.16 10.47
N GLU A 223 -2.11 5.28 10.83
CA GLU A 223 -1.96 4.39 12.00
C GLU A 223 -0.72 3.51 11.90
N SER A 224 -0.51 2.85 10.75
CA SER A 224 0.67 2.00 10.53
C SER A 224 1.97 2.77 10.75
N VAL A 225 2.06 4.00 10.21
CA VAL A 225 3.22 4.87 10.34
C VAL A 225 3.42 5.33 11.78
N THR A 226 2.35 5.75 12.45
CA THR A 226 2.40 6.18 13.86
C THR A 226 2.94 5.05 14.73
N ARG A 227 2.41 3.83 14.55
CA ARG A 227 2.84 2.64 15.30
C ARG A 227 4.32 2.33 15.08
N VAL A 228 4.79 2.37 13.83
CA VAL A 228 6.21 2.12 13.51
C VAL A 228 7.11 3.21 14.09
N THR A 229 6.65 4.46 14.06
CA THR A 229 7.38 5.59 14.65
C THR A 229 7.51 5.42 16.17
N LEU A 230 6.43 5.03 16.85
CA LEU A 230 6.45 4.72 18.28
C LEU A 230 7.41 3.57 18.61
N LEU A 231 7.42 2.50 17.81
CA LEU A 231 8.39 1.41 17.96
C LEU A 231 9.84 1.88 17.78
N GLN A 232 10.09 2.78 16.82
CA GLN A 232 11.42 3.38 16.61
C GLN A 232 11.86 4.28 17.76
N LEU A 233 10.91 4.90 18.48
CA LEU A 233 11.14 5.70 19.68
C LEU A 233 11.27 4.84 20.95
N GLY A 234 11.21 3.52 20.84
CA GLY A 234 11.39 2.60 21.97
C GLY A 234 10.10 2.27 22.73
N VAL A 235 8.93 2.70 22.26
CA VAL A 235 7.65 2.31 22.85
C VAL A 235 7.33 0.87 22.42
N SER A 236 7.55 -0.10 23.30
CA SER A 236 7.40 -1.52 23.00
C SER A 236 5.98 -2.06 23.20
N THR A 237 5.18 -1.42 24.05
CA THR A 237 3.83 -1.88 24.40
C THR A 237 2.80 -0.97 23.74
N ILE A 238 2.34 -1.35 22.55
CA ILE A 238 1.34 -0.59 21.78
C ILE A 238 0.14 -1.49 21.51
N LYS A 239 -1.06 -1.06 21.93
CA LYS A 239 -2.32 -1.78 21.68
C LYS A 239 -3.15 -0.99 20.67
N SER A 240 -3.17 -1.44 19.42
CA SER A 240 -3.98 -0.82 18.36
C SER A 240 -5.45 -1.22 18.46
N GLN A 241 -6.35 -0.30 18.06
CA GLN A 241 -7.80 -0.48 18.11
C GLN A 241 -8.25 -1.01 19.49
N PHE A 242 -7.85 -0.29 20.55
CA PHE A 242 -8.11 -0.68 21.93
C PHE A 242 -9.59 -0.43 22.27
N PRO A 243 -10.36 -1.47 22.62
CA PRO A 243 -11.77 -1.31 22.96
C PRO A 243 -11.90 -0.66 24.33
N ALA A 244 -12.80 0.30 24.44
CA ALA A 244 -13.17 0.91 25.70
C ALA A 244 -14.69 1.10 25.75
N SER A 245 -15.31 0.78 26.89
CA SER A 245 -16.77 0.78 27.06
C SER A 245 -17.23 1.95 27.89
N PHE A 246 -18.22 2.70 27.40
CA PHE A 246 -18.82 3.84 28.11
C PHE A 246 -20.32 3.92 27.85
N SER A 247 -21.10 4.04 28.92
CA SER A 247 -22.57 4.15 28.84
C SER A 247 -23.22 3.09 27.94
N GLY A 248 -22.73 1.84 28.00
CA GLY A 248 -23.23 0.72 27.20
C GLY A 248 -22.76 0.70 25.73
N GLN A 249 -21.97 1.67 25.28
CA GLN A 249 -21.38 1.71 23.93
C GLN A 249 -19.90 1.34 23.98
N THR A 250 -19.39 0.72 22.91
CA THR A 250 -17.96 0.40 22.77
C THR A 250 -17.33 1.30 21.73
N PHE A 251 -16.32 2.04 22.15
CA PHE A 251 -15.45 2.86 21.32
C PHE A 251 -14.11 2.14 21.13
N PHE A 252 -13.42 2.44 20.04
CA PHE A 252 -12.10 1.91 19.76
C PHE A 252 -11.15 3.10 19.63
N ALA A 253 -10.14 3.12 20.49
CA ALA A 253 -9.03 4.05 20.34
C ALA A 253 -8.04 3.53 19.32
N ASP A 254 -7.51 4.39 18.46
CA ASP A 254 -6.52 3.96 17.46
C ASP A 254 -5.32 3.30 18.14
N PHE A 255 -4.79 3.88 19.23
CA PHE A 255 -3.78 3.27 20.08
C PHE A 255 -4.00 3.53 21.57
N TYR A 256 -3.65 2.53 22.37
CA TYR A 256 -3.40 2.67 23.80
C TYR A 256 -1.95 2.25 24.12
N LEU A 257 -1.23 3.12 24.84
CA LEU A 257 0.16 2.95 25.27
C LEU A 257 0.17 2.69 26.78
N PRO A 258 0.14 1.42 27.23
CA PRO A 258 -0.11 1.10 28.63
C PRO A 258 0.98 1.60 29.59
N ASP A 259 2.24 1.53 29.16
CA ASP A 259 3.39 1.90 29.99
C ASP A 259 3.43 3.42 30.29
N LEU A 260 2.81 4.21 29.42
CA LEU A 260 2.71 5.68 29.56
C LEU A 260 1.34 6.12 30.04
N ASN A 261 0.38 5.19 30.07
CA ASN A 261 -1.01 5.45 30.31
C ASN A 261 -1.62 6.51 29.35
N ILE A 262 -1.34 6.39 28.05
CA ILE A 262 -1.76 7.35 27.03
C ILE A 262 -2.64 6.68 25.99
N ILE A 263 -3.74 7.35 25.63
CA ILE A 263 -4.52 7.07 24.42
C ILE A 263 -4.07 8.02 23.32
N LEU A 264 -3.84 7.48 22.13
CA LEU A 264 -3.43 8.23 20.96
C LEU A 264 -4.40 7.96 19.81
N GLU A 265 -4.90 9.04 19.23
CA GLU A 265 -5.82 9.03 18.09
C GLU A 265 -5.13 9.57 16.84
N VAL A 266 -5.37 8.93 15.70
CA VAL A 266 -4.81 9.32 14.41
C VAL A 266 -5.93 9.84 13.52
N ASP A 267 -6.17 11.14 13.63
CA ASP A 267 -7.20 11.80 12.84
C ASP A 267 -6.69 12.19 11.45
N GLY A 268 -7.47 11.84 10.43
CA GLY A 268 -7.23 12.29 9.06
C GLY A 268 -7.94 13.62 8.76
N ASN A 269 -7.43 14.36 7.78
CA ASN A 269 -7.99 15.65 7.30
C ASN A 269 -9.48 15.60 6.88
N GLY A 270 -10.10 14.41 6.75
CA GLY A 270 -11.50 14.25 6.34
C GLY A 270 -12.54 14.34 7.46
N LYS A 271 -12.13 14.37 8.74
CA LYS A 271 -13.04 14.24 9.90
C LYS A 271 -13.89 15.47 10.24
N TYR A 272 -13.88 16.54 9.45
CA TYR A 272 -14.65 17.76 9.72
C TYR A 272 -15.56 18.21 8.58
N SER A 273 -15.95 17.29 7.69
CA SER A 273 -16.75 17.65 6.51
C SER A 273 -18.27 17.72 6.78
N LYS A 274 -18.77 17.15 7.89
CA LYS A 274 -20.20 17.15 8.25
C LYS A 274 -20.43 17.45 9.73
N ALA A 275 -21.54 18.12 10.05
CA ALA A 275 -21.89 18.52 11.43
C ALA A 275 -22.13 17.32 12.37
N GLU A 276 -22.62 16.19 11.83
CA GLU A 276 -22.86 14.96 12.60
C GLU A 276 -21.57 14.27 13.06
N ASP A 277 -20.49 14.40 12.28
CA ASP A 277 -19.17 13.87 12.62
C ASP A 277 -18.57 14.64 13.81
N ILE A 278 -18.84 15.95 13.90
CA ILE A 278 -18.39 16.81 15.01
C ILE A 278 -19.06 16.41 16.34
N THR A 279 -20.35 16.08 16.33
CA THR A 279 -21.06 15.68 17.56
C THR A 279 -20.60 14.31 18.07
N ARG A 280 -20.37 13.36 17.15
CA ARG A 280 -19.80 12.05 17.50
C ARG A 280 -18.37 12.17 18.02
N GLU A 281 -17.57 13.04 17.40
CA GLU A 281 -16.19 13.29 17.81
C GLU A 281 -16.13 13.94 19.21
N LYS A 282 -16.96 14.95 19.49
CA LYS A 282 -17.02 15.58 20.82
C LYS A 282 -17.44 14.62 21.93
N ALA A 283 -18.37 13.70 21.65
CA ALA A 283 -18.75 12.65 22.60
C ALA A 283 -17.60 11.65 22.85
N ARG A 284 -16.80 11.36 21.81
CA ARG A 284 -15.62 10.50 21.89
C ARG A 284 -14.47 11.15 22.65
N GLU A 285 -14.19 12.44 22.41
CA GLU A 285 -13.19 13.22 23.15
C GLU A 285 -13.54 13.34 24.64
N ALA A 286 -14.79 13.69 24.95
CA ALA A 286 -15.28 13.76 26.33
C ALA A 286 -15.15 12.40 27.04
N PHE A 287 -15.36 11.30 26.30
CA PHE A 287 -15.12 9.96 26.80
C PHE A 287 -13.64 9.72 27.11
N PHE A 288 -12.71 9.93 26.18
CA PHE A 288 -11.30 9.68 26.43
C PHE A 288 -10.72 10.53 27.57
N LEU A 289 -11.18 11.77 27.73
CA LEU A 289 -10.84 12.62 28.87
C LEU A 289 -11.40 12.13 30.20
N SER A 290 -12.48 11.34 30.17
CA SER A 290 -13.11 10.75 31.36
C SER A 290 -12.46 9.44 31.83
N ILE A 291 -11.65 8.80 30.97
CA ILE A 291 -10.95 7.57 31.33
C ILE A 291 -9.83 7.93 32.31
N ARG A 292 -10.08 7.72 33.60
CA ARG A 292 -9.01 7.53 34.58
C ARG A 292 -8.55 6.09 34.45
N VAL A 293 -7.41 5.89 33.81
CA VAL A 293 -6.72 4.60 33.77
C VAL A 293 -5.76 4.50 34.95
#